data_AF-A0A4Q7LIS4-F1
#
_entry.id   AF-A0A4Q7LIS4-F1
#
_cell.length_a   1.000
_cell.length_b   1.000
_cell.length_c   1.000
_cell.angle_alpha   90.00
_cell.angle_beta   90.00
_cell.angle_gamma   90.00
#
_symmetry.space_group_name_H-M   'P 1'
#
loop_
_entity.id
_entity.type
_entity.pdbx_description
1 polymer ?
#
loop_
_entity_poly.entity_id
_entity_poly.type
_entity_poly.pdbx_seq_one_letter_code
_entity_poly.pdbx_strand_id
1 'polypeptide(L)'
;MSATQVSIVLTFTHEDQAWIRRNDVRVPRFWDGHATQPLCGDVLRIGGRQFEITARVWENNAQGPVLRLYLSSGHADSDTNFQSLA
;
A
#
# COMPACT_ATOMS: atom_id res chain seq x y z
N MET A 1 2.97 -14.16 -23.70
CA MET A 1 3.61 -12.90 -23.30
C MET A 1 4.09 -13.10 -21.87
N SER A 2 5.39 -13.01 -21.60
CA SER A 2 5.89 -13.10 -20.23
C SER A 2 5.45 -11.85 -19.48
N ALA A 3 4.65 -11.97 -18.43
CA ALA A 3 4.30 -10.84 -17.60
C ALA A 3 5.59 -10.34 -16.93
N THR A 4 6.04 -9.13 -17.24
CA THR A 4 7.16 -8.51 -16.53
C THR A 4 6.79 -8.46 -15.06
N GLN A 5 7.52 -9.20 -14.22
CA GLN A 5 7.27 -9.27 -12.79
C GLN A 5 7.66 -7.92 -12.16
N VAL A 6 6.68 -7.04 -11.98
CA VAL A 6 6.85 -5.75 -11.32
C VAL A 6 6.92 -5.97 -9.81
N SER A 7 7.96 -5.43 -9.17
CA SER A 7 8.04 -5.41 -7.71
C SER A 7 7.18 -4.26 -7.17
N ILE A 8 6.31 -4.52 -6.19
CA ILE A 8 5.48 -3.49 -5.56
C ILE A 8 5.96 -3.25 -4.12
N VAL A 9 6.21 -1.99 -3.77
CA VAL A 9 6.73 -1.59 -2.47
C VAL A 9 5.78 -0.59 -1.81
N LEU A 10 5.31 -0.91 -0.60
CA LEU A 10 4.50 -0.03 0.23
C LEU A 10 5.39 0.90 1.05
N THR A 11 5.14 2.19 0.98
CA THR A 11 5.85 3.24 1.72
C THR A 11 4.91 3.82 2.77
N PHE A 12 5.17 3.45 4.03
CA PHE A 12 4.43 3.91 5.21
C PHE A 12 5.08 5.15 5.82
N THR A 13 4.30 5.94 6.56
CA THR A 13 4.83 6.99 7.44
C THR A 13 5.77 6.40 8.49
N HIS A 14 6.66 7.21 9.07
CA HIS A 14 7.57 6.74 10.11
C HIS A 14 6.83 6.21 11.35
N GLU A 15 5.71 6.86 11.71
CA GLU A 15 4.85 6.43 12.81
C GLU A 15 4.22 5.05 12.54
N ASP A 16 3.68 4.85 11.34
CA ASP A 16 3.06 3.58 10.96
C ASP A 16 4.09 2.45 10.85
N GLN A 17 5.30 2.74 10.37
CA GLN A 17 6.39 1.76 10.39
C GLN A 17 6.74 1.32 11.81
N ALA A 18 6.80 2.27 12.74
CA ALA A 18 7.05 1.96 14.15
C ALA A 18 5.89 1.16 14.75
N TRP A 19 4.65 1.50 14.43
CA TRP A 19 3.46 0.75 14.86
C TRP A 19 3.47 -0.69 14.33
N ILE A 20 3.70 -0.89 13.03
CA ILE A 20 3.78 -2.22 12.40
C ILE A 20 4.82 -3.09 13.11
N ARG A 21 6.03 -2.56 13.33
CA ARG A 21 7.12 -3.29 14.00
C ARG A 21 6.79 -3.65 15.45
N ARG A 22 6.22 -2.71 16.21
CA ARG A 22 5.90 -2.92 17.63
C ARG A 22 4.79 -3.95 17.85
N ASN A 23 3.86 -4.06 16.89
CA ASN A 23 2.67 -4.91 17.01
C ASN A 23 2.76 -6.21 16.20
N ASP A 24 3.93 -6.52 15.61
CA ASP A 24 4.16 -7.68 14.74
C ASP A 24 3.09 -7.82 13.63
N VAL A 25 2.71 -6.70 13.02
CA VAL A 25 1.66 -6.67 12.01
C VAL A 25 2.19 -7.24 10.69
N ARG A 26 1.56 -8.31 10.21
CA ARG A 26 1.87 -8.86 8.88
C ARG A 26 1.32 -7.98 7.78
N VAL A 27 2.18 -7.62 6.82
CA VAL A 27 1.82 -6.89 5.59
C VAL A 27 1.65 -7.90 4.45
N PRO A 28 0.43 -8.14 3.95
CA PRO A 28 0.18 -9.08 2.85
C PRO A 28 0.80 -8.60 1.53
N ARG A 29 1.10 -9.55 0.64
CA ARG A 29 1.43 -9.27 -0.76
C ARG A 29 0.14 -9.12 -1.58
N PHE A 30 -0.57 -8.01 -1.40
CA PHE A 30 -1.93 -7.81 -1.94
C PHE A 30 -2.07 -8.04 -3.46
N TRP A 31 -1.01 -7.85 -4.24
CA TRP A 31 -1.06 -7.94 -5.71
C TRP A 31 -0.34 -9.17 -6.28
N ASP A 32 0.09 -10.11 -5.43
CA ASP A 32 0.68 -11.35 -5.93
C ASP A 32 -0.37 -12.14 -6.73
N GLY A 33 -0.09 -12.43 -8.00
CA GLY A 33 -1.03 -13.11 -8.90
C GLY A 33 -2.22 -12.29 -9.40
N HIS A 34 -2.33 -11.00 -9.07
CA HIS A 34 -3.41 -10.13 -9.55
C HIS A 34 -2.97 -9.31 -10.77
N ALA A 35 -3.84 -9.22 -11.79
CA ALA A 35 -3.58 -8.43 -13.00
C ALA A 35 -3.93 -6.94 -12.84
N THR A 36 -4.71 -6.59 -11.81
CA THR A 36 -5.14 -5.22 -11.54
C THR A 36 -4.02 -4.46 -10.85
N GLN A 37 -3.55 -3.37 -11.47
CA GLN A 37 -2.56 -2.50 -10.84
C GLN A 37 -3.20 -1.65 -9.74
N PRO A 38 -2.49 -1.38 -8.63
CA PRO A 38 -2.95 -0.42 -7.64
C PRO A 38 -3.09 0.98 -8.22
N LEU A 39 -4.10 1.71 -7.77
CA LEU A 39 -4.42 3.08 -8.15
C LEU A 39 -4.40 4.00 -6.91
N CYS A 40 -4.26 5.31 -7.14
CA CYS A 40 -4.49 6.27 -6.06
C CYS A 40 -5.97 6.24 -5.67
N GLY A 41 -6.26 6.34 -4.37
CA GLY A 41 -7.60 6.17 -3.81
C GLY A 41 -7.95 4.73 -3.43
N ASP A 42 -7.15 3.72 -3.86
CA ASP A 42 -7.31 2.37 -3.35
C ASP A 42 -7.01 2.33 -1.85
N VAL A 43 -7.82 1.57 -1.10
CA VAL A 43 -7.69 1.44 0.36
C VAL A 43 -7.20 0.04 0.73
N LEU A 44 -6.14 -0.03 1.52
CA LEU A 44 -5.56 -1.25 2.05
C LEU A 44 -5.94 -1.41 3.52
N ARG A 45 -6.22 -2.65 3.92
CA ARG A 45 -6.44 -3.02 5.31
C ARG A 45 -5.29 -3.86 5.83
N ILE A 46 -4.59 -3.34 6.82
CA ILE A 46 -3.38 -3.95 7.39
C ILE A 46 -3.48 -3.86 8.91
N GLY A 47 -3.54 -5.00 9.59
CA GLY A 47 -3.55 -5.05 11.07
C GLY A 47 -4.68 -4.27 11.74
N GLY A 48 -5.88 -4.21 11.14
CA GLY A 48 -7.03 -3.46 11.67
C GLY A 48 -6.98 -1.94 11.44
N ARG A 49 -6.07 -1.48 10.58
CA ARG A 49 -5.99 -0.10 10.12
C ARG A 49 -6.23 0.01 8.62
N GLN A 50 -6.76 1.15 8.21
CA GLN A 50 -6.95 1.53 6.80
C GLN A 50 -5.87 2.48 6.34
N PHE A 51 -5.38 2.25 5.12
CA PHE A 51 -4.36 3.06 4.46
C PHE A 51 -4.81 3.35 3.03
N GLU A 52 -4.94 4.62 2.67
CA GLU A 52 -5.21 5.01 1.29
C GLU A 52 -3.89 5.15 0.51
N ILE A 53 -3.87 4.67 -0.74
CA ILE A 53 -2.78 4.97 -1.67
C ILE A 53 -2.94 6.42 -2.13
N THR A 54 -2.07 7.31 -1.67
CA THR A 54 -2.12 8.73 -2.02
C THR A 54 -1.29 9.08 -3.25
N ALA A 55 -0.22 8.32 -3.51
CA ALA A 55 0.63 8.51 -4.68
C ALA A 55 1.26 7.22 -5.16
N ARG A 56 1.64 7.21 -6.44
CA ARG A 56 2.35 6.11 -7.12
C ARG A 56 3.58 6.64 -7.83
N VAL A 57 4.69 5.93 -7.71
CA VAL A 57 5.93 6.23 -8.43
C VAL A 57 6.46 4.97 -9.08
N TRP A 58 6.69 5.05 -10.39
CA TRP A 58 7.42 4.03 -11.14
C TRP A 58 8.90 4.34 -11.09
N GLU A 59 9.67 3.40 -10.54
CA GLU A 59 11.12 3.44 -10.45
C GLU A 59 11.70 2.33 -11.32
N ASN A 60 12.97 2.45 -11.71
CA ASN A 60 13.72 1.37 -12.32
C ASN A 60 15.02 1.20 -11.54
N ASN A 61 15.19 0.05 -10.88
CA ASN A 61 16.40 -0.25 -10.12
C ASN A 61 17.25 -1.31 -10.85
N ALA A 62 18.32 -1.78 -10.21
CA ALA A 62 19.21 -2.78 -10.81
C ALA A 62 18.52 -4.14 -11.08
N GLN A 63 17.37 -4.41 -10.46
CA GLN A 63 16.60 -5.65 -10.58
C GLN A 63 15.41 -5.52 -11.55
N GLY A 64 15.01 -4.29 -11.91
CA GLY A 64 13.94 -4.00 -12.86
C GLY A 64 12.94 -2.94 -12.38
N PRO A 65 11.74 -2.88 -13.00
CA PRO A 65 10.73 -1.90 -12.66
C PRO A 65 10.14 -2.15 -11.27
N VAL A 66 10.06 -1.09 -10.47
CA VAL A 66 9.45 -1.08 -9.14
C VAL A 66 8.30 -0.08 -9.13
N LEU A 67 7.14 -0.50 -8.63
CA LEU A 67 6.03 0.39 -8.32
C LEU A 67 6.01 0.68 -6.82
N ARG A 68 6.36 1.91 -6.45
CA ARG A 68 6.28 2.40 -5.08
C ARG A 68 4.93 3.06 -4.84
N LEU A 69 4.25 2.62 -3.79
CA LEU A 69 2.97 3.17 -3.35
C LEU A 69 3.19 3.94 -2.04
N TYR A 70 2.76 5.18 -2.00
CA TYR A 70 2.78 5.99 -0.79
C TYR A 70 1.43 5.89 -0.11
N LEU A 71 1.45 5.52 1.16
CA LEU A 71 0.26 5.33 1.97
C LEU A 71 -0.01 6.55 2.85
N SER A 72 -1.29 6.85 3.06
CA SER A 72 -1.73 7.76 4.12
C SER A 72 -1.27 7.29 5.50
N SER A 73 -1.44 8.14 6.52
CA SER A 73 -1.40 7.67 7.89
C SER A 73 -2.49 6.62 8.12
N GLY A 74 -2.15 5.57 8.87
CA GLY A 74 -3.09 4.50 9.18
C GLY A 74 -4.10 4.91 10.25
N HIS A 75 -5.39 4.82 9.95
CA HIS A 75 -6.46 5.05 10.92
C HIS A 75 -7.14 3.74 11.31
N ALA A 76 -7.66 3.65 12.54
CA ALA A 76 -8.36 2.44 12.99
C ALA A 76 -9.59 2.19 12.11
N ASP A 77 -9.98 0.93 11.91
CA ASP A 77 -11.19 0.58 11.15
C ASP A 77 -12.47 1.22 11.73
N SER A 78 -12.48 1.64 13.00
CA SER A 78 -13.58 2.38 13.62
C SER A 78 -13.70 3.83 13.15
N ASP A 79 -12.62 4.38 12.56
CA ASP A 79 -12.50 5.78 12.15
C ASP A 79 -12.82 5.96 10.66
N THR A 80 -13.46 4.97 10.02
CA THR A 80 -13.89 5.06 8.61
C THR A 80 -14.88 6.20 8.43
N ASN A 81 -14.37 7.40 8.20
CA ASN A 81 -15.14 8.53 7.72
C ASN A 81 -15.35 8.34 6.22
N PHE A 82 -16.49 7.78 5.85
CA PHE A 82 -17.02 7.94 4.51
C PHE A 82 -17.39 9.41 4.31
N GLN A 83 -16.41 10.30 4.13
CA GLN A 83 -16.73 11.60 3.57
C GLN A 83 -17.27 11.35 2.17
N SER A 84 -18.53 11.71 1.99
CA SER A 84 -19.30 11.48 0.78
C SER A 84 -18.50 11.89 -0.44
N LEU A 85 -18.45 11.01 -1.43
CA LEU A 85 -18.19 11.39 -2.81
C LEU A 85 -19.15 12.54 -3.15
N ALA A 86 -18.64 13.76 -3.15
CA ALA A 86 -19.29 14.96 -3.66
C ALA A 86 -18.51 15.42 -4.89
#